data_AF-A0A328SI26-F1
#
_entry.id   AF-A0A328SI26-F1
#
_cell.length_a   1.000
_cell.length_b   1.000
_cell.length_c   1.000
_cell.angle_alpha   90.00
_cell.angle_beta   90.00
_cell.angle_gamma   90.00
#
_symmetry.space_group_name_H-M   'P 1'
#
loop_
_entity.id
_entity.type
_entity.pdbx_description
1 polymer ?
#
loop_
_entity_poly.entity_id
_entity_poly.type
_entity_poly.pdbx_seq_one_letter_code
_entity_poly.pdbx_strand_id
1 'polypeptide(L)'
;MKDLTKDIIKKINEIKQPIKIMHVCGSHEHTIMYNGIRSMLPPEVEIVAGPGCPVCVVPAQEIDECVALAEQGVTVTIFGDMLRVPGTEKSLADAKAEGADVRIVYGIGNA
;
A
#
# COMPACT_ATOMS: atom_id res chain seq x y z
N MET A 1 -11.45 -28.25 -4.33
CA MET A 1 -11.14 -26.86 -3.92
C MET A 1 -12.38 -26.07 -3.48
N LYS A 2 -13.54 -26.17 -4.18
CA LYS A 2 -14.80 -25.51 -3.76
C LYS A 2 -15.28 -25.90 -2.35
N ASP A 3 -14.94 -27.09 -1.87
CA ASP A 3 -15.38 -27.57 -0.56
C ASP A 3 -14.59 -26.93 0.60
N LEU A 4 -13.30 -26.62 0.39
CA LEU A 4 -12.43 -26.09 1.45
C LEU A 4 -12.90 -24.71 1.95
N THR A 5 -13.29 -23.80 1.05
CA THR A 5 -13.77 -22.46 1.44
C THR A 5 -15.04 -22.55 2.28
N LYS A 6 -15.98 -23.43 1.91
CA LYS A 6 -17.21 -23.66 2.66
C LYS A 6 -16.93 -24.23 4.04
N ASP A 7 -16.01 -25.20 4.12
CA ASP A 7 -15.61 -25.82 5.38
C ASP A 7 -14.92 -24.82 6.32
N ILE A 8 -14.08 -23.94 5.78
CA ILE A 8 -13.45 -22.86 6.54
C ILE A 8 -14.49 -21.87 7.06
N ILE A 9 -15.40 -21.39 6.20
CA ILE A 9 -16.45 -20.45 6.62
C ILE A 9 -17.34 -21.08 7.70
N LYS A 10 -17.67 -22.37 7.57
CA LYS A 10 -18.44 -23.09 8.59
C LYS A 10 -17.74 -23.05 9.95
N LYS A 11 -16.44 -23.33 10.00
CA LYS A 11 -15.65 -23.27 11.24
C LYS A 11 -15.52 -21.84 11.79
N ILE A 12 -15.37 -20.85 10.92
CA ILE A 12 -15.31 -19.44 11.35
C ILE A 12 -16.62 -19.02 12.02
N ASN A 13 -17.78 -19.45 11.49
CA ASN A 13 -19.09 -19.17 12.07
C ASN A 13 -19.36 -19.85 13.44
N GLU A 14 -18.52 -20.80 13.84
CA GLU A 14 -18.59 -21.42 15.17
C GLU A 14 -17.93 -20.55 16.26
N ILE A 15 -17.17 -19.52 15.90
CA ILE A 15 -16.52 -18.58 16.83
C ILE A 15 -17.60 -17.79 17.59
N LYS A 16 -17.49 -17.77 18.94
CA LYS A 16 -18.44 -17.08 19.85
C LYS A 16 -17.84 -15.94 20.65
N GLN A 17 -16.52 -15.74 20.54
CA GLN A 17 -15.80 -14.71 21.27
C GLN A 17 -15.31 -13.64 20.28
N PRO A 18 -15.36 -12.34 20.64
CA PRO A 18 -14.83 -11.28 19.81
C PRO A 18 -13.33 -11.48 19.51
N ILE A 19 -12.96 -11.46 18.23
CA ILE A 19 -11.58 -11.56 17.75
C ILE A 19 -11.33 -10.44 16.74
N LYS A 20 -10.20 -9.75 16.90
CA LYS A 20 -9.69 -8.80 15.90
C LYS A 20 -8.43 -9.36 15.28
N ILE A 21 -8.41 -9.45 13.95
CA ILE A 21 -7.27 -9.93 13.17
C ILE A 21 -6.75 -8.77 12.35
N MET A 22 -5.48 -8.40 12.52
CA MET A 22 -4.84 -7.36 11.71
C MET A 22 -3.97 -7.99 10.63
N HIS A 23 -4.08 -7.51 9.39
CA HIS A 23 -3.07 -7.76 8.35
C HIS A 23 -2.29 -6.48 8.06
N VAL A 24 -1.06 -6.62 7.61
CA VAL A 24 -0.14 -5.51 7.29
C VAL A 24 0.37 -5.63 5.85
N CYS A 25 -0.52 -5.99 4.94
CA CYS A 25 -0.22 -6.13 3.52
C CYS A 25 -1.37 -5.59 2.67
N GLY A 26 -1.09 -4.65 1.78
CA GLY A 26 -2.07 -4.11 0.83
C GLY A 26 -2.65 -5.17 -0.12
N SER A 27 -1.87 -6.19 -0.50
CA SER A 27 -2.37 -7.28 -1.35
C SER A 27 -3.39 -8.18 -0.62
N HIS A 28 -3.24 -8.36 0.69
CA HIS A 28 -4.28 -9.00 1.51
C HIS A 28 -5.53 -8.15 1.57
N GLU A 29 -5.40 -6.83 1.78
CA GLU A 29 -6.55 -5.91 1.77
C GLU A 29 -7.31 -5.99 0.45
N HIS A 30 -6.59 -5.92 -0.68
CA HIS A 30 -7.17 -6.07 -2.00
C HIS A 30 -7.92 -7.40 -2.14
N THR A 31 -7.34 -8.51 -1.68
CA THR A 31 -7.99 -9.84 -1.73
C THR A 31 -9.26 -9.89 -0.88
N ILE A 32 -9.22 -9.33 0.32
CA ILE A 32 -10.35 -9.25 1.24
C ILE A 32 -11.48 -8.43 0.62
N MET A 33 -11.18 -7.26 0.06
CA MET A 33 -12.14 -6.37 -0.57
C MET A 33 -12.72 -6.98 -1.85
N TYR A 34 -11.86 -7.46 -2.75
CA TYR A 34 -12.25 -8.02 -4.04
C TYR A 34 -13.19 -9.22 -3.90
N ASN A 35 -12.96 -10.08 -2.90
CA ASN A 35 -13.78 -11.26 -2.64
C ASN A 35 -14.89 -11.02 -1.59
N GLY A 36 -15.03 -9.79 -1.07
CA GLY A 36 -16.03 -9.49 -0.04
C GLY A 36 -15.86 -10.30 1.25
N ILE A 37 -14.64 -10.66 1.65
CA ILE A 37 -14.43 -11.58 2.78
C ILE A 37 -15.06 -11.05 4.07
N ARG A 38 -15.00 -9.72 4.32
CA ARG A 38 -15.60 -9.11 5.51
C ARG A 38 -17.10 -9.34 5.64
N SER A 39 -17.85 -9.44 4.53
CA SER A 39 -19.29 -9.69 4.57
C SER A 39 -19.66 -11.15 4.80
N MET A 40 -18.69 -12.07 4.69
CA MET A 40 -18.88 -13.50 4.96
C MET A 40 -18.54 -13.89 6.40
N LEU A 41 -17.99 -12.98 7.19
CA LEU A 41 -17.58 -13.24 8.56
C LEU A 41 -18.74 -13.01 9.54
N PRO A 42 -18.80 -13.78 10.64
CA PRO A 42 -19.72 -13.51 11.72
C PRO A 42 -19.31 -12.21 12.46
N PRO A 43 -20.25 -11.53 13.16
CA PRO A 43 -19.98 -10.25 13.81
C PRO A 43 -18.90 -10.32 14.90
N GLU A 44 -18.59 -11.51 15.42
CA GLU A 44 -17.53 -11.75 16.39
C GLU A 44 -16.12 -11.65 15.77
N VAL A 45 -15.97 -11.70 14.44
CA VAL A 45 -14.67 -11.71 13.78
C VAL A 45 -14.49 -10.45 12.94
N GLU A 46 -13.57 -9.59 13.36
CA GLU A 46 -13.23 -8.35 12.67
C GLU A 46 -11.85 -8.46 12.01
N ILE A 47 -11.74 -8.06 10.74
CA ILE A 47 -10.46 -7.92 10.03
C ILE A 47 -10.11 -6.45 9.87
N VAL A 48 -9.00 -6.05 10.49
CA VAL A 48 -8.46 -4.68 10.51
C VAL A 48 -7.29 -4.55 9.55
N ALA A 49 -7.29 -3.50 8.74
CA ALA A 49 -6.16 -3.14 7.90
C ALA A 49 -5.14 -2.33 8.71
N GLY A 50 -3.93 -2.89 8.86
CA GLY A 50 -2.77 -2.18 9.42
C GLY A 50 -1.98 -1.41 8.35
N PRO A 51 -0.82 -0.83 8.71
CA PRO A 51 0.01 -0.02 7.82
C PRO A 51 0.80 -0.89 6.81
N GLY A 52 0.09 -1.54 5.89
CA GLY A 52 0.66 -2.51 4.93
C GLY A 52 1.03 -1.95 3.56
N CYS A 53 1.10 -0.64 3.43
CA CYS A 53 1.42 0.08 2.20
C CYS A 53 2.74 0.84 2.43
N PRO A 54 3.87 0.39 1.85
CA PRO A 54 5.17 1.02 2.08
C PRO A 54 5.19 2.48 1.62
N VAL A 55 4.54 2.77 0.49
CA VAL A 55 4.36 4.13 -0.06
C VAL A 55 3.63 5.06 0.91
N CYS A 56 2.59 4.56 1.56
CA CYS A 56 1.71 5.36 2.41
C CYS A 56 2.35 5.73 3.76
N VAL A 57 3.46 5.09 4.12
CA VAL A 57 4.16 5.32 5.39
C VAL A 57 5.50 6.02 5.23
N VAL A 58 5.88 6.40 3.99
CA VAL A 58 7.09 7.19 3.75
C VAL A 58 6.92 8.57 4.40
N PRO A 59 7.88 9.02 5.25
CA PRO A 59 7.85 10.35 5.81
C PRO A 59 7.96 11.42 4.71
N ALA A 60 7.23 12.53 4.85
CA ALA A 60 7.31 13.66 3.92
C ALA A 60 8.76 14.19 3.75
N GLN A 61 9.57 14.12 4.81
CA GLN A 61 10.99 14.50 4.77
C GLN A 61 11.78 13.73 3.70
N GLU A 62 11.54 12.42 3.52
CA GLU A 62 12.26 11.64 2.50
C GLU A 62 11.86 12.07 1.08
N ILE A 63 10.60 12.49 0.89
CA ILE A 63 10.14 13.05 -0.39
C ILE A 63 10.81 14.41 -0.64
N ASP A 64 10.88 15.27 0.37
CA ASP A 64 11.52 16.58 0.28
C ASP A 64 13.02 16.45 -0.07
N GLU A 65 13.72 15.50 0.55
CA GLU A 65 15.12 15.18 0.24
C GLU A 65 15.29 14.71 -1.22
N CYS A 66 14.42 13.83 -1.71
CA CYS A 66 14.44 13.40 -3.11
C CYS A 66 14.16 14.56 -4.09
N VAL A 67 13.22 15.45 -3.78
CA VAL A 67 12.92 16.64 -4.59
C VAL A 67 14.15 17.55 -4.66
N ALA A 68 14.78 17.84 -3.51
CA ALA A 68 15.99 18.66 -3.47
C ALA A 68 17.14 18.07 -4.30
N LEU A 69 17.33 16.75 -4.29
CA LEU A 69 18.31 16.08 -5.15
C LEU A 69 17.97 16.22 -6.64
N ALA A 70 16.70 16.04 -6.99
CA ALA A 70 16.24 16.16 -8.37
C ALA A 70 16.44 17.59 -8.92
N GLU A 71 16.11 18.61 -8.13
CA GLU A 71 16.32 20.03 -8.47
C GLU A 71 17.80 20.41 -8.57
N GLN A 72 18.70 19.69 -7.87
CA GLN A 72 20.15 19.82 -8.00
C GLN A 72 20.73 19.11 -9.24
N GLY A 73 19.88 18.53 -10.09
CA GLY A 73 20.28 17.87 -11.33
C GLY A 73 20.66 16.39 -11.18
N VAL A 74 20.37 15.76 -10.04
CA VAL A 74 20.52 14.30 -9.87
C VAL A 74 19.35 13.58 -10.53
N THR A 75 19.64 12.53 -11.30
CA THR A 75 18.58 11.64 -11.79
C THR A 75 17.98 10.86 -10.62
N VAL A 76 16.67 11.04 -10.38
CA VAL A 76 15.93 10.31 -9.33
C VAL A 76 15.05 9.25 -9.96
N THR A 77 15.23 8.00 -9.55
CA THR A 77 14.42 6.87 -10.00
C THR A 77 13.40 6.49 -8.92
N ILE A 78 12.14 6.31 -9.29
CA ILE A 78 11.07 6.06 -8.33
C ILE A 78 9.99 5.12 -8.86
N PHE A 79 9.28 4.41 -7.97
CA PHE A 79 8.09 3.67 -8.37
C PHE A 79 6.95 4.62 -8.79
N GLY A 80 6.06 4.15 -9.65
CA GLY A 80 5.02 5.01 -10.25
C GLY A 80 3.99 5.53 -9.25
N ASP A 81 3.67 4.74 -8.23
CA ASP A 81 2.76 5.10 -7.12
C ASP A 81 3.35 6.18 -6.20
N MET A 82 4.67 6.21 -6.06
CA MET A 82 5.39 7.20 -5.28
C MET A 82 5.50 8.58 -5.97
N LEU A 83 5.34 8.67 -7.29
CA LEU A 83 5.58 9.91 -8.06
C LEU A 83 4.78 11.12 -7.54
N ARG A 84 3.55 10.90 -7.10
CA ARG A 84 2.62 11.94 -6.65
C ARG A 84 2.44 11.99 -5.13
N VAL A 85 3.27 11.27 -4.38
CA VAL A 85 3.25 11.37 -2.92
C VAL A 85 3.68 12.79 -2.55
N PRO A 86 2.90 13.50 -1.73
CA PRO A 86 3.23 14.87 -1.35
C PRO A 86 4.41 14.89 -0.37
N GLY A 87 5.39 15.74 -0.65
CA GLY A 87 6.30 16.27 0.36
C GLY A 87 5.65 17.43 1.13
N THR A 88 6.47 18.24 1.79
CA THR A 88 6.01 19.43 2.51
C THR A 88 5.54 20.54 1.55
N GLU A 89 6.25 20.74 0.43
CA GLU A 89 5.92 21.79 -0.55
C GLU A 89 5.63 21.25 -1.95
N LYS A 90 6.37 20.23 -2.38
CA LYS A 90 6.30 19.66 -3.73
C LYS A 90 6.29 18.13 -3.69
N SER A 91 5.77 17.53 -4.75
CA SER A 91 6.00 16.13 -5.08
C SER A 91 7.09 15.98 -6.14
N LEU A 92 7.58 14.76 -6.34
CA LEU A 92 8.48 14.46 -7.47
C LEU A 92 7.82 14.62 -8.83
N ALA A 93 6.48 14.58 -8.91
CA ALA A 93 5.73 14.94 -10.10
C ALA A 93 5.90 16.43 -10.44
N ASP A 94 5.92 17.30 -9.42
CA ASP A 94 6.08 18.75 -9.60
C ASP A 94 7.51 19.07 -10.04
N ALA A 95 8.51 18.51 -9.35
CA ALA A 95 9.92 18.65 -9.74
C ALA A 95 10.17 18.18 -11.18
N LYS A 96 9.56 17.06 -11.59
CA LYS A 96 9.60 16.58 -12.97
C LYS A 96 8.98 17.57 -13.96
N ALA A 97 7.84 18.17 -13.62
CA ALA A 97 7.17 19.15 -14.46
C ALA A 97 8.00 20.45 -14.62
N GLU A 98 8.82 20.78 -13.62
CA GLU A 98 9.76 21.90 -13.62
C GLU A 98 11.09 21.59 -14.35
N GLY A 99 11.27 20.35 -14.84
CA GLY A 99 12.40 19.96 -15.68
C GLY A 99 13.44 19.08 -15.00
N ALA A 100 13.21 18.64 -13.76
CA ALA A 100 14.10 17.68 -13.09
C ALA A 100 14.03 16.28 -13.74
N ASP A 101 15.15 15.54 -13.74
CA ASP A 101 15.22 14.18 -14.30
C ASP A 101 14.68 13.13 -13.33
N VAL A 102 13.36 12.99 -13.29
CA VAL A 102 12.67 11.96 -12.49
C VAL A 102 12.13 10.83 -13.39
N ARG A 103 12.57 9.60 -13.14
CA ARG A 103 12.26 8.42 -13.95
C ARG A 103 11.45 7.40 -13.17
N ILE A 104 10.38 6.90 -13.78
CA ILE A 104 9.59 5.82 -13.19
C ILE A 104 10.23 4.48 -13.53
N VAL A 105 10.41 3.63 -12.52
CA VAL A 105 10.97 2.29 -12.67
C VAL A 105 10.06 1.25 -12.01
N TYR A 106 10.16 0.00 -12.46
CA TYR A 106 9.42 -1.14 -11.88
C TYR A 106 10.25 -1.97 -10.91
N GLY A 107 11.51 -1.59 -10.70
CA GLY A 107 12.42 -2.23 -9.77
C GLY A 107 13.85 -1.72 -9.96
N ILE A 108 14.72 -2.10 -9.03
CA ILE A 108 16.11 -1.62 -9.00
C ILE A 108 16.92 -2.01 -10.25
N GLY A 109 16.58 -3.09 -10.93
CA GLY A 109 17.24 -3.51 -12.17
C GLY A 109 16.97 -2.61 -13.39
N ASN A 110 16.06 -1.64 -13.25
CA ASN A 110 15.74 -0.65 -14.29
C ASN A 110 16.04 0.79 -13.84
N ALA A 111 16.69 0.97 -12.69
CA ALA A 111 17.14 2.25 -12.20
C ALA A 111 18.38 2.74 -12.97
#